data_AF-A0A4Q3FXY4-F1
#
_entry.id   AF-A0A4Q3FXY4-F1
#
_cell.length_a   1.000
_cell.length_b   1.000
_cell.length_c   1.000
_cell.angle_alpha   90.00
_cell.angle_beta   90.00
_cell.angle_gamma   90.00
#
_symmetry.space_group_name_H-M   'P 1'
#
loop_
_entity.id
_entity.type
_entity.pdbx_description
1 polymer ?
#
loop_
_entity_poly.entity_id
_entity_poly.type
_entity_poly.pdbx_seq_one_letter_code
_entity_poly.pdbx_strand_id
1 'polypeptide(L)'
;MSLLDADAIHPITLPDGTVYSDTVYLKNVIDHPRIEAGDFSYFTHSGRLEETASILAPYLGGECRERLIIGKFVQIARGSY
;
A
#
# COMPACT_ATOMS: atom_id res chain seq x y z
N MET A 1 -7.77 -21.73 -6.95
CA MET A 1 -7.21 -20.57 -6.24
C MET A 1 -7.03 -19.45 -7.25
N SER A 2 -7.45 -18.23 -6.93
CA SER A 2 -7.14 -17.05 -7.75
C SER A 2 -5.62 -16.82 -7.72
N LEU A 3 -5.05 -16.36 -8.83
CA LEU A 3 -3.63 -15.96 -8.91
C LEU A 3 -3.34 -14.75 -7.98
N LEU A 4 -4.36 -13.91 -7.76
CA LEU A 4 -4.28 -12.72 -6.91
C LEU A 4 -5.39 -12.75 -5.86
N ASP A 5 -5.04 -12.49 -4.61
CA ASP A 5 -5.98 -12.28 -3.52
C ASP A 5 -6.07 -10.78 -3.22
N ALA A 6 -7.22 -10.18 -3.53
CA ALA A 6 -7.40 -8.74 -3.36
C ALA A 6 -7.49 -8.32 -1.89
N ASP A 7 -7.81 -9.25 -0.98
CA ASP A 7 -8.02 -8.99 0.44
C ASP A 7 -6.73 -9.23 1.26
N ALA A 8 -5.66 -9.75 0.64
CA ALA A 8 -4.39 -9.96 1.29
C ALA A 8 -3.68 -8.64 1.64
N ILE A 9 -3.04 -8.55 2.81
CA ILE A 9 -2.16 -7.42 3.14
C ILE A 9 -0.85 -7.52 2.36
N HIS A 10 -0.20 -8.69 2.39
CA HIS A 10 1.09 -8.95 1.76
C HIS A 10 0.92 -9.83 0.52
N PRO A 11 1.14 -9.29 -0.68
CA PRO A 11 0.84 -10.02 -1.92
C PRO A 11 1.96 -10.95 -2.40
N ILE A 12 3.11 -10.98 -1.71
CA ILE A 12 4.29 -11.74 -2.13
C ILE A 12 4.55 -12.86 -1.12
N THR A 13 4.54 -14.09 -1.62
CA THR A 13 5.04 -15.28 -0.91
C THR A 13 6.29 -15.78 -1.64
N LEU A 14 7.38 -15.96 -0.90
CA LEU A 14 8.66 -16.45 -1.41
C LEU A 14 8.60 -17.97 -1.70
N PRO A 15 9.56 -18.53 -2.46
CA PRO A 15 9.55 -19.95 -2.82
C PRO A 15 9.57 -20.94 -1.64
N ASP A 16 10.04 -20.50 -0.47
CA ASP A 16 10.06 -21.26 0.77
C ASP A 16 8.75 -21.17 1.57
N GLY A 17 7.76 -20.42 1.07
CA GLY A 17 6.48 -20.15 1.75
C GLY A 17 6.52 -18.94 2.68
N THR A 18 7.66 -18.27 2.84
CA THR A 18 7.77 -17.07 3.68
C THR A 18 7.01 -15.90 3.05
N VAL A 19 6.21 -15.18 3.84
CA VAL A 19 5.54 -13.94 3.40
C VAL A 19 6.55 -12.80 3.38
N TYR A 20 6.65 -12.07 2.26
CA TYR A 20 7.50 -10.90 2.16
C TYR A 20 6.77 -9.65 2.67
N SER A 21 7.09 -9.26 3.90
CA SER A 21 6.34 -8.25 4.67
C SER A 21 6.49 -6.80 4.17
N ASP A 22 7.58 -6.48 3.49
CA ASP A 22 7.87 -5.08 3.12
C ASP A 22 6.96 -4.57 2.00
N THR A 23 6.28 -5.47 1.27
CA THR A 23 5.31 -5.07 0.23
C THR A 23 3.89 -5.27 0.72
N VAL A 24 3.08 -4.23 0.58
CA VAL A 24 1.71 -4.19 1.08
C VAL A 24 0.74 -3.71 0.01
N TYR A 25 -0.45 -4.32 -0.08
CA TYR A 25 -1.54 -3.74 -0.87
C TYR A 25 -2.11 -2.52 -0.17
N LEU A 26 -2.04 -1.38 -0.86
CA LEU A 26 -2.37 -0.06 -0.31
C LEU A 26 -3.81 0.01 0.20
N LYS A 27 -4.75 -0.53 -0.58
CA LYS A 27 -6.19 -0.54 -0.25
C LYS A 27 -6.49 -1.22 1.10
N ASN A 28 -5.65 -2.16 1.51
CA ASN A 28 -5.90 -3.00 2.69
C ASN A 28 -5.21 -2.48 3.96
N VAL A 29 -4.33 -1.49 3.83
CA VAL A 29 -3.54 -0.95 4.96
C VAL A 29 -3.72 0.55 5.16
N ILE A 30 -4.15 1.30 4.14
CA ILE A 30 -4.38 2.74 4.25
C ILE A 30 -5.73 2.99 4.93
N ASP A 31 -5.66 3.59 6.11
CA ASP A 31 -6.78 4.23 6.80
C ASP A 31 -6.52 5.75 6.87
N HIS A 32 -6.65 6.44 5.72
CA HIS A 32 -6.47 7.89 5.63
C HIS A 32 -7.57 8.54 4.79
N PRO A 33 -8.31 9.55 5.30
CA PRO A 33 -9.51 10.07 4.64
C PRO A 33 -9.25 10.81 3.32
N ARG A 34 -7.98 11.13 3.02
CA ARG A 34 -7.55 11.81 1.79
C ARG A 34 -6.83 10.92 0.79
N ILE A 35 -6.68 9.63 1.07
CA ILE A 35 -6.00 8.69 0.18
C ILE A 35 -6.96 7.59 -0.24
N GLU A 36 -7.07 7.36 -1.55
CA GLU A 36 -7.78 6.22 -2.12
C GLU A 36 -6.81 5.39 -2.97
N ALA A 37 -6.89 4.07 -2.85
CA ALA A 37 -6.09 3.15 -3.66
C ALA A 37 -6.97 2.06 -4.28
N GLY A 38 -6.78 1.81 -5.57
CA GLY A 38 -7.42 0.72 -6.28
C GLY A 38 -6.85 -0.65 -5.92
N ASP A 39 -7.62 -1.69 -6.22
CA ASP A 39 -7.22 -3.09 -6.01
C ASP A 39 -5.85 -3.40 -6.65
N PHE A 40 -5.10 -4.28 -5.99
CA PHE A 40 -3.80 -4.79 -6.43
C PHE A 40 -2.68 -3.76 -6.56
N SER A 41 -2.92 -2.50 -6.18
CA SER A 41 -1.87 -1.49 -6.09
C SER A 41 -1.08 -1.66 -4.80
N TYR A 42 0.24 -1.70 -4.91
CA TYR A 42 1.11 -1.95 -3.76
C TYR A 42 2.19 -0.89 -3.59
N PHE A 43 2.72 -0.84 -2.37
CA PHE A 43 3.88 -0.06 -2.01
C PHE A 43 4.87 -0.92 -1.22
N THR A 44 6.16 -0.77 -1.52
CA THR A 44 7.24 -1.43 -0.78
C THR A 44 7.91 -0.44 0.18
N HIS A 45 7.88 -0.69 1.48
CA HIS A 45 8.58 0.11 2.50
C HIS A 45 8.96 -0.71 3.73
N SER A 46 9.77 -0.15 4.63
CA SER A 46 10.24 -0.81 5.86
C SER A 46 9.58 -0.32 7.16
N GLY A 47 8.67 0.65 7.09
CA GLY A 47 7.87 1.09 8.24
C GLY A 47 6.75 0.12 8.60
N ARG A 48 6.02 0.44 9.68
CA ARG A 48 4.84 -0.31 10.11
C ARG A 48 3.66 -0.09 9.15
N LEU A 49 2.68 -1.00 9.17
CA LEU A 49 1.48 -0.89 8.33
C LEU A 49 0.70 0.41 8.59
N GLU A 50 0.63 0.83 9.85
CA GLU A 50 -0.10 2.06 10.23
C GLU A 50 0.61 3.33 9.74
N GLU A 51 1.90 3.24 9.40
CA GLU A 51 2.72 4.34 8.91
C GLU A 51 2.67 4.46 7.38
N THR A 52 2.08 3.48 6.66
CA THR A 52 2.08 3.43 5.20
C THR A 52 1.60 4.74 4.56
N ALA A 53 0.50 5.31 5.07
CA ALA A 53 -0.03 6.58 4.57
C ALA A 53 0.95 7.74 4.75
N SER A 54 1.57 7.85 5.93
CA SER A 54 2.53 8.91 6.24
C SER A 54 3.86 8.75 5.52
N ILE A 55 4.27 7.52 5.18
CA ILE A 55 5.46 7.30 4.35
C ILE A 55 5.17 7.66 2.89
N LEU A 56 3.99 7.30 2.38
CA LEU A 56 3.59 7.53 1.00
C LEU A 56 3.31 9.01 0.71
N ALA A 57 2.70 9.73 1.65
CA ALA A 57 2.30 11.13 1.50
C ALA A 57 2.48 11.91 2.82
N PRO A 58 3.74 12.23 3.23
CA PRO A 58 4.07 12.72 4.57
C PRO A 58 3.40 14.04 4.98
N TYR A 59 2.97 14.85 4.01
CA TYR A 59 2.38 16.15 4.25
C TYR A 59 0.87 16.20 3.95
N LEU A 60 0.25 15.06 3.67
CA LEU A 60 -1.19 14.98 3.40
C LEU A 60 -1.93 14.62 4.69
N GLY A 61 -2.30 15.62 5.49
CA GLY A 61 -3.13 15.43 6.67
C GLY A 61 -4.62 15.22 6.34
N GLY A 62 -5.40 14.77 7.33
CA GLY A 62 -6.84 14.51 7.14
C GLY A 62 -7.68 15.76 6.80
N GLU A 63 -7.22 16.93 7.24
CA GLU A 63 -7.88 18.22 7.00
C GLU A 63 -7.44 18.90 5.69
N CYS A 64 -6.48 18.32 4.95
CA CYS A 64 -6.04 18.87 3.67
C CYS A 64 -7.18 18.87 2.65
N ARG A 65 -7.14 19.81 1.70
CA ARG A 65 -8.14 19.90 0.62
C ARG A 65 -7.82 18.93 -0.51
N GLU A 66 -6.53 18.70 -0.72
CA GLU A 66 -5.96 17.82 -1.71
C GLU A 66 -6.28 16.36 -1.40
N ARG A 67 -6.22 15.53 -2.45
CA ARG A 67 -6.46 14.09 -2.37
C ARG A 67 -5.40 13.37 -3.19
N LEU A 68 -4.96 12.21 -2.70
CA LEU A 68 -4.14 11.27 -3.46
C LEU A 68 -5.02 10.11 -3.90
N ILE A 69 -5.14 9.92 -5.22
CA ILE A 69 -5.95 8.84 -5.81
C ILE A 69 -5.01 7.97 -6.64
N ILE A 70 -4.88 6.71 -6.26
CA ILE A 70 -4.04 5.72 -6.93
C ILE A 70 -4.96 4.71 -7.62
N GLY A 71 -4.74 4.47 -8.92
CA GLY A 71 -5.51 3.51 -9.72
C GLY A 71 -5.30 2.05 -9.29
N LYS A 72 -5.77 1.10 -10.11
CA LYS A 72 -5.53 -0.34 -9.91
C LYS A 72 -4.19 -0.78 -10.50
N PHE A 73 -3.58 -1.84 -9.97
CA PHE A 73 -2.35 -2.45 -10.47
C PHE A 73 -1.13 -1.51 -10.55
N VAL A 74 -1.05 -0.50 -9.68
CA VAL A 74 0.09 0.41 -9.57
C VAL A 74 1.18 -0.20 -8.70
N GLN A 75 2.44 -0.02 -9.09
CA GLN A 75 3.61 -0.47 -8.35
C GLN A 75 4.41 0.73 -7.87
N ILE A 76 4.53 0.90 -6.55
CA ILE A 76 5.29 1.99 -5.95
C ILE A 76 6.51 1.37 -5.25
N ALA A 77 7.70 1.74 -5.72
CA ALA A 77 8.96 1.24 -5.17
C ALA A 77 9.34 1.98 -3.88
N ARG A 78 10.16 1.33 -3.05
CA ARG A 78 10.73 1.94 -1.84
C ARG A 78 11.56 3.18 -2.19
N GLY A 79 11.39 4.25 -1.42
CA GLY A 79 12.15 5.50 -1.61
C GLY A 79 11.53 6.48 -2.62
N SER A 80 10.28 6.28 -3.01
CA SER A 80 9.54 7.14 -3.96
C SER A 80 8.96 8.42 -3.35
N TYR A 81 9.53 8.92 -2.25
CA TYR A 81 9.12 10.13 -1.51
C TYR A 81 10.07 11.31 -1.73
#